data_AF-Q9GB13-F1
#
_entry.id   AF-Q9GB13-F1
#
_cell.length_a   1.000
_cell.length_b   1.000
_cell.length_c   1.000
_cell.angle_alpha   90.00
_cell.angle_beta   90.00
_cell.angle_gamma   90.00
#
_symmetry.space_group_name_H-M   'P 1'
#
loop_
_entity.id
_entity.type
_entity.pdbx_description
1 polymer ?
#
loop_
_entity_poly.entity_id
_entity_poly.type
_entity_poly.pdbx_seq_one_letter_code
_entity_poly.pdbx_strand_id
1 'polypeptide(L)'
;TSLLLGTTITITSNHWIMAWAGLEINTLAILPMISKSHHPRSVEAATKYFLTQAAASALVLFSSMTNAWHTGQWDITQLTHPTSSLILTSAIAMKLGLVPFH
;
A
#
# COMPACT_ATOMS: atom_id res chain seq x y z
N THR A 1 -12.07 10.82 -9.23
CA THR A 1 -10.95 10.86 -10.21
C THR A 1 -9.67 10.28 -9.63
N SER A 2 -9.22 10.73 -8.45
CA SER A 2 -7.97 10.26 -7.84
C SER A 2 -7.90 8.75 -7.55
N LEU A 3 -9.00 8.11 -7.14
CA LEU A 3 -9.08 6.64 -6.94
C LEU A 3 -8.79 5.84 -8.21
N LEU A 4 -9.37 6.27 -9.33
CA LEU A 4 -9.14 5.61 -10.61
C LEU A 4 -7.70 5.83 -11.05
N LEU A 5 -7.18 7.05 -10.87
CA LEU A 5 -5.80 7.39 -11.19
C LEU A 5 -4.78 6.56 -10.38
N GLY A 6 -4.95 6.46 -9.05
CA GLY A 6 -4.04 5.65 -8.21
C GLY A 6 -4.07 4.18 -8.58
N THR A 7 -5.24 3.64 -8.87
CA THR A 7 -5.41 2.25 -9.34
C THR A 7 -4.76 2.03 -10.70
N THR A 8 -4.97 2.93 -11.66
CA THR A 8 -4.34 2.86 -12.98
C THR A 8 -2.82 2.92 -12.89
N ILE A 9 -2.28 3.88 -12.13
CA ILE A 9 -0.82 3.99 -11.90
C ILE A 9 -0.27 2.68 -11.35
N THR A 10 -0.94 2.08 -10.36
CA THR A 10 -0.50 0.82 -9.76
C THR A 10 -0.46 -0.32 -10.78
N ILE A 11 -1.51 -0.47 -11.60
CA ILE A 11 -1.62 -1.55 -12.59
C ILE A 11 -0.62 -1.38 -13.74
N THR A 12 -0.35 -0.15 -14.17
CA THR A 12 0.52 0.11 -15.32
C THR A 12 1.99 0.26 -14.96
N SER A 13 2.34 0.23 -13.67
CA SER A 13 3.70 0.44 -13.19
C SER A 13 4.58 -0.78 -13.46
N ASN A 14 5.84 -0.53 -13.83
CA ASN A 14 6.92 -1.53 -13.84
C ASN A 14 7.97 -1.27 -12.74
N HIS A 15 7.84 -0.17 -12.00
CA HIS A 15 8.79 0.25 -10.98
C HIS A 15 8.10 0.33 -9.62
N TRP A 16 8.71 -0.26 -8.58
CA TRP A 16 8.11 -0.36 -7.24
C TRP A 16 7.69 1.00 -6.66
N ILE A 17 8.52 2.04 -6.78
CA ILE A 17 8.16 3.38 -6.29
C ILE A 17 6.89 3.95 -6.93
N MET A 18 6.65 3.66 -8.21
CA MET A 18 5.50 4.18 -8.93
C MET A 18 4.24 3.41 -8.57
N ALA A 19 4.35 2.08 -8.43
CA ALA A 19 3.28 1.25 -7.90
C ALA A 19 2.90 1.70 -6.47
N TRP A 20 3.89 1.95 -5.61
CA TRP A 20 3.67 2.47 -4.27
C TRP A 20 2.96 3.83 -4.26
N ALA A 21 3.39 4.77 -5.11
CA ALA A 21 2.73 6.08 -5.24
C ALA A 21 1.25 5.95 -5.65
N GLY A 22 0.92 5.01 -6.55
CA GLY A 22 -0.46 4.69 -6.91
C GLY A 22 -1.30 4.21 -5.72
N LEU A 23 -0.73 3.35 -4.87
CA LEU A 23 -1.37 2.85 -3.65
C LEU A 23 -1.57 3.95 -2.58
N GLU A 24 -0.64 4.89 -2.46
CA GLU A 24 -0.78 6.05 -1.58
C GLU A 24 -1.89 7.00 -2.03
N ILE A 25 -1.96 7.28 -3.34
CA ILE A 25 -3.05 8.09 -3.92
C ILE A 25 -4.40 7.46 -3.62
N ASN A 26 -4.52 6.14 -3.73
CA ASN A 26 -5.75 5.42 -3.36
C ASN A 26 -6.08 5.58 -1.87
N THR A 27 -5.08 5.45 -1.00
CA THR A 27 -5.28 5.57 0.46
C THR A 27 -5.78 6.96 0.84
N LEU A 28 -5.13 8.01 0.35
CA LEU A 28 -5.51 9.39 0.63
C LEU A 28 -6.85 9.78 0.00
N ALA A 29 -7.17 9.26 -1.18
CA ALA A 29 -8.44 9.54 -1.84
C ALA A 29 -9.66 8.93 -1.12
N ILE A 30 -9.47 7.87 -0.32
CA ILE A 30 -10.53 7.22 0.45
C ILE A 30 -10.88 7.97 1.73
N LEU A 31 -9.91 8.64 2.39
CA LEU A 31 -10.12 9.27 3.69
C LEU A 31 -11.31 10.23 3.73
N PRO A 32 -11.48 11.17 2.78
CA PRO A 32 -12.61 12.11 2.82
C PRO A 32 -13.97 11.41 2.63
N MET A 33 -14.00 10.26 1.96
CA MET A 33 -15.22 9.48 1.79
C MET A 33 -15.62 8.79 3.11
N ILE A 34 -14.66 8.25 3.86
CA ILE A 34 -14.91 7.64 5.17
C ILE A 34 -15.34 8.70 6.19
N SER A 35 -14.71 9.88 6.19
CA SER A 35 -14.96 10.95 7.17
C SER A 35 -16.15 11.86 6.82
N LYS A 36 -16.92 11.56 5.77
CA LYS A 36 -17.96 12.44 5.22
C LYS A 36 -19.05 12.83 6.22
N SER A 37 -19.43 11.92 7.11
CA SER A 37 -20.53 12.14 8.05
C SER A 37 -20.17 13.02 9.26
N HIS A 38 -18.90 13.42 9.41
CA HIS A 38 -18.36 14.22 10.52
C HIS A 38 -18.70 13.70 11.93
N HIS A 39 -19.18 12.46 12.04
CA HIS A 39 -19.50 11.80 13.31
C HIS A 39 -18.23 11.23 13.95
N PRO A 40 -18.08 11.23 15.29
CA PRO A 40 -16.89 10.68 15.96
C PRO A 40 -16.51 9.27 15.50
N ARG A 41 -17.50 8.38 15.30
CA ARG A 41 -17.30 7.02 14.74
C ARG A 41 -16.69 7.02 13.33
N SER A 42 -17.05 7.99 12.50
CA SER A 42 -16.55 8.13 11.11
C SER A 42 -15.12 8.66 11.10
N VAL A 43 -14.77 9.52 12.05
CA VAL A 43 -13.38 9.92 12.31
C VAL A 43 -12.56 8.73 12.80
N GLU A 44 -13.05 7.98 13.79
CA GLU A 44 -12.38 6.79 14.30
C GLU A 44 -12.12 5.74 13.21
N ALA A 45 -13.12 5.48 12.35
CA ALA A 45 -12.97 4.58 11.21
C ALA A 45 -11.91 5.09 10.22
N ALA A 46 -11.90 6.39 9.91
CA ALA A 46 -10.89 6.99 9.02
C ALA A 46 -9.49 6.90 9.62
N THR A 47 -9.33 7.13 10.93
CA THR A 47 -8.04 7.00 11.62
C THR A 47 -7.54 5.57 11.63
N LYS A 48 -8.41 4.59 11.94
CA LYS A 48 -8.06 3.16 11.88
C LYS A 48 -7.59 2.76 10.49
N TYR A 49 -8.38 3.12 9.47
CA TYR A 49 -8.04 2.86 8.07
C TYR A 49 -6.71 3.52 7.67
N PHE A 50 -6.48 4.78 8.05
CA PHE A 50 -5.24 5.47 7.72
C PHE A 50 -4.02 4.76 8.32
N LEU A 51 -4.07 4.41 9.61
CA LEU A 51 -2.94 3.79 10.31
C LEU A 51 -2.62 2.40 9.75
N THR A 52 -3.63 1.57 9.50
CA THR A 52 -3.42 0.23 8.92
C THR A 52 -2.84 0.32 7.52
N GLN A 53 -3.38 1.21 6.68
CA GLN A 53 -2.91 1.36 5.31
C GLN A 53 -1.53 2.01 5.22
N ALA A 54 -1.22 2.97 6.09
CA ALA A 54 0.11 3.59 6.17
C ALA A 54 1.17 2.56 6.61
N ALA A 55 0.87 1.73 7.61
CA ALA A 55 1.77 0.67 8.03
C ALA A 55 2.02 -0.35 6.91
N ALA A 56 0.95 -0.79 6.23
CA ALA A 56 1.09 -1.68 5.10
C ALA A 56 1.86 -1.05 3.93
N SER A 57 1.68 0.26 3.70
CA SER A 57 2.42 1.01 2.68
C SER A 57 3.92 1.11 2.99
N ALA A 58 4.26 1.33 4.26
CA ALA A 58 5.64 1.32 4.72
C ALA A 58 6.30 -0.06 4.53
N LEU A 59 5.57 -1.15 4.77
CA LEU A 59 6.06 -2.51 4.50
C LEU A 59 6.27 -2.77 2.99
N VAL A 60 5.41 -2.25 2.11
CA VAL A 60 5.62 -2.33 0.65
C VAL A 60 6.94 -1.63 0.29
N LEU A 61 7.15 -0.38 0.76
CA LEU A 61 8.41 0.33 0.52
C LEU A 61 9.61 -0.44 1.07
N PHE A 62 9.52 -0.91 2.32
CA PHE A 62 10.59 -1.65 2.97
C PHE A 62 10.95 -2.91 2.19
N SER A 63 9.96 -3.71 1.77
CA SER A 63 10.18 -4.90 0.95
C SER A 63 10.88 -4.59 -0.38
N SER A 64 10.46 -3.50 -1.05
CA SER A 64 11.06 -3.07 -2.31
C SER A 64 12.49 -2.57 -2.13
N MET A 65 12.78 -1.86 -1.05
CA MET A 65 14.11 -1.36 -0.72
C MET A 65 15.05 -2.50 -0.35
N THR A 66 14.60 -3.47 0.43
CA THR A 66 15.37 -4.69 0.74
C THR A 66 15.64 -5.48 -0.54
N ASN A 67 14.65 -5.63 -1.42
CA ASN A 67 14.86 -6.30 -2.70
C ASN A 67 15.88 -5.58 -3.58
N ALA A 68 15.72 -4.26 -3.76
CA ALA A 68 16.64 -3.43 -4.54
C ALA A 68 18.05 -3.38 -3.95
N TRP A 69 18.19 -3.49 -2.63
CA TRP A 69 19.50 -3.63 -1.98
C TRP A 69 20.22 -4.92 -2.41
N HIS A 70 19.49 -6.01 -2.61
CA HIS A 70 20.06 -7.30 -3.03
C HIS A 70 20.25 -7.41 -4.55
N THR A 71 19.33 -6.88 -5.36
CA THR A 71 19.35 -7.05 -6.82
C THR A 71 19.94 -5.86 -7.57
N GLY A 72 20.03 -4.68 -6.93
CA GLY A 72 20.41 -3.43 -7.56
C GLY A 72 19.33 -2.83 -8.47
N GLN A 73 18.10 -3.38 -8.47
CA GLN A 73 17.01 -2.97 -9.36
C GLN A 73 15.68 -2.78 -8.62
N TRP A 74 14.86 -1.88 -9.14
CA TRP A 74 13.54 -1.54 -8.59
C TRP A 74 12.37 -2.10 -9.42
N ASP A 75 12.66 -3.03 -10.32
CA ASP A 75 11.67 -3.68 -11.18
C ASP A 75 10.72 -4.55 -10.33
N ILE A 76 9.42 -4.47 -10.63
CA ILE A 76 8.37 -5.25 -9.96
C ILE A 76 8.52 -6.74 -10.23
N THR A 77 9.02 -7.11 -11.41
CA THR A 77 9.15 -8.52 -11.84
C THR A 77 10.27 -9.27 -11.12
N GLN A 78 11.19 -8.57 -10.47
CA GLN A 78 12.38 -9.15 -9.86
C GLN A 78 12.34 -9.21 -8.33
N LEU A 79 11.23 -9.66 -7.75
CA LEU A 79 11.13 -9.89 -6.31
C LEU A 79 11.76 -11.25 -5.93
N THR A 80 13.09 -11.30 -5.90
CA THR A 80 13.83 -12.57 -5.80
C THR A 80 14.29 -12.90 -4.37
N HIS A 81 14.37 -11.90 -3.50
CA HIS A 81 14.80 -12.12 -2.12
C HIS A 81 13.64 -12.68 -1.25
N PRO A 82 13.81 -13.83 -0.56
CA PRO A 82 12.72 -14.49 0.15
C PRO A 82 12.14 -13.64 1.29
N THR A 83 12.99 -12.91 2.02
CA THR A 83 12.53 -12.01 3.08
C THR A 83 11.71 -10.86 2.51
N SER A 84 12.13 -10.27 1.38
CA SER A 84 11.38 -9.21 0.72
C SER A 84 10.02 -9.70 0.23
N SER A 85 9.98 -10.93 -0.28
CA SER A 85 8.74 -11.59 -0.72
C SER A 85 7.77 -11.79 0.44
N LEU A 86 8.24 -12.32 1.57
CA LEU A 86 7.42 -12.50 2.76
C LEU A 86 6.86 -11.17 3.29
N ILE A 87 7.71 -10.13 3.37
CA ILE A 87 7.28 -8.80 3.81
C ILE A 87 6.24 -8.24 2.84
N LEU A 88 6.47 -8.31 1.54
CA LEU A 88 5.51 -7.83 0.54
C LEU A 88 4.17 -8.57 0.64
N THR A 89 4.18 -9.90 0.75
CA THR A 89 2.96 -10.69 0.91
C THR A 89 2.20 -10.28 2.18
N SER A 90 2.91 -10.09 3.30
CA SER A 90 2.29 -9.61 4.54
C SER A 90 1.70 -8.20 4.38
N ALA A 91 2.38 -7.30 3.67
CA ALA A 91 1.92 -5.95 3.39
C ALA A 91 0.64 -5.94 2.53
N ILE A 92 0.59 -6.78 1.49
CA ILE A 92 -0.59 -6.94 0.64
C ILE A 92 -1.74 -7.55 1.44
N ALA A 93 -1.46 -8.56 2.28
CA ALA A 93 -2.47 -9.16 3.16
C ALA A 93 -3.08 -8.14 4.13
N MET A 94 -2.26 -7.23 4.70
CA MET A 94 -2.74 -6.12 5.51
C MET A 94 -3.61 -5.14 4.70
N LYS A 95 -3.19 -4.77 3.47
CA LYS A 95 -3.99 -3.86 2.61
C LYS A 95 -5.36 -4.44 2.23
N LEU A 96 -5.46 -5.76 2.12
CA LEU A 96 -6.68 -6.49 1.78
C LEU A 96 -7.53 -6.88 3.00
N GLY A 97 -7.02 -6.75 4.23
CA GLY A 97 -7.69 -7.20 5.45
C GLY A 97 -7.79 -8.73 5.57
N LEU A 98 -6.79 -9.47 5.08
CA LEU A 98 -6.74 -10.92 5.22
C LEU A 98 -6.31 -11.33 6.63
N VAL A 99 -6.73 -12.51 7.10
CA VAL A 99 -6.25 -13.10 8.37
C VAL A 99 -4.71 -13.20 8.37
N PRO A 100 -4.01 -12.82 9.44
CA PRO A 100 -4.50 -12.37 10.76
C PRO A 100 -4.78 -10.86 10.90
N PHE A 101 -4.78 -10.08 9.82
CA PHE A 101 -4.85 -8.61 9.78
C PHE A 101 -6.24 -8.02 9.45
N HIS A 102 -7.31 -8.77 9.74
CA HIS A 102 -8.70 -8.36 9.50
C HIS A 102 -9.24 -7.37 10.55
#